data_AF-A0A259H929-F1
#
_entry.id   AF-A0A259H929-F1
#
_cell.length_a   1.000
_cell.length_b   1.000
_cell.length_c   1.000
_cell.angle_alpha   90.00
_cell.angle_beta   90.00
_cell.angle_gamma   90.00
#
_symmetry.space_group_name_H-M   'P 1'
#
loop_
_entity.id
_entity.type
_entity.pdbx_description
1 polymer ?
#
loop_
_entity_poly.entity_id
_entity_poly.type
_entity_poly.pdbx_seq_one_letter_code
_entity_poly.pdbx_strand_id
1 'polypeptide(L)' 'MDLGVALYTQYIYETKWQKTSQKDALRMIQEVMPETDAQSTLQYILSQTQKGKTVTLGACRFKSEL' A
#
# COMPACT_ATOMS: atom_id res chain seq x y z
N MET A 1 -2.36 -7.26 -16.88
CA MET A 1 -1.36 -6.24 -17.23
C MET A 1 -0.62 -5.89 -15.96
N ASP A 2 0.53 -6.53 -15.76
CA ASP A 2 1.45 -6.25 -14.65
C ASP A 2 2.31 -5.06 -15.08
N LEU A 3 1.85 -3.83 -14.82
CA LEU A 3 2.74 -2.67 -14.89
C LEU A 3 3.68 -2.82 -13.70
N GLY A 4 4.95 -3.15 -13.97
CA GLY A 4 6.01 -3.51 -13.02
C GLY A 4 6.42 -2.40 -12.03
N VAL A 5 5.44 -1.85 -11.33
CA VAL A 5 5.58 -0.78 -10.34
C VAL A 5 5.77 -1.42 -8.98
N ALA A 6 6.94 -1.20 -8.37
CA ALA A 6 7.23 -1.73 -7.05
C ALA A 6 6.43 -0.96 -5.98
N LEU A 7 5.59 -1.68 -5.23
CA LEU A 7 4.87 -1.14 -4.08
C LEU A 7 5.79 -1.19 -2.85
N TYR A 8 5.75 -0.13 -2.05
CA TYR A 8 6.46 -0.03 -0.80
C TYR A 8 5.54 0.40 0.33
N THR A 9 5.80 -0.12 1.51
CA THR A 9 5.14 0.29 2.76
C THR A 9 6.13 0.84 3.77
N GLN A 10 5.65 1.70 4.64
CA GLN A 10 6.40 2.21 5.80
C GLN A 10 5.42 2.53 6.91
N TYR A 11 5.62 1.94 8.09
CA TYR A 11 4.91 2.42 9.28
C TYR A 11 5.49 3.76 9.75
N ILE A 12 4.68 4.64 10.35
CA ILE A 12 5.12 5.98 10.78
C ILE A 12 6.29 5.98 11.79
N TYR A 13 6.51 4.87 12.49
CA TYR A 13 7.62 4.68 13.43
C TYR A 13 8.88 4.09 12.76
N GLU A 14 8.80 3.69 11.50
CA GLU A 14 9.91 3.17 10.71
C GLU A 14 10.59 4.29 9.92
N THR A 15 11.91 4.18 9.74
CA THR A 15 12.69 5.15 8.96
C THR A 15 12.88 4.72 7.50
N LYS A 16 12.69 3.43 7.20
CA LYS A 16 12.92 2.85 5.87
C LYS A 16 11.62 2.38 5.24
N TRP A 17 11.54 2.49 3.93
CA TRP A 17 10.49 1.88 3.13
C TRP A 17 10.84 0.42 2.87
N GLN A 18 9.86 -0.48 2.98
CA GLN A 18 10.00 -1.90 2.68
C GLN A 18 9.29 -2.21 1.37
N LYS A 19 9.93 -3.00 0.51
CA LYS A 19 9.28 -3.50 -0.71
C LYS A 19 8.21 -4.51 -0.31
N THR A 20 7.00 -4.33 -0.83
CA THR A 20 5.82 -5.05 -0.34
C THR A 20 5.10 -5.71 -1.49
N SER A 21 4.83 -7.01 -1.34
CA SER A 21 4.03 -7.74 -2.31
C SER A 21 2.56 -7.32 -2.22
N GLN A 22 1.78 -7.50 -3.29
CA GLN A 22 0.33 -7.25 -3.22
C GLN A 22 -0.36 -8.13 -2.16
N LYS A 23 0.10 -9.37 -1.99
CA LYS A 23 -0.42 -10.30 -0.97
C LYS A 23 -0.20 -9.75 0.44
N ASP A 24 0.99 -9.25 0.74
CA ASP A 24 1.28 -8.67 2.05
C ASP A 24 0.54 -7.36 2.26
N ALA A 25 0.41 -6.53 1.23
CA ALA A 25 -0.38 -5.30 1.29
C ALA A 25 -1.85 -5.60 1.60
N LEU A 26 -2.47 -6.63 0.98
CA LEU A 26 -3.82 -7.07 1.32
C LEU A 26 -3.95 -7.49 2.78
N ARG A 27 -2.96 -8.26 3.29
CA ARG A 27 -2.94 -8.66 4.70
C ARG A 27 -2.88 -7.45 5.63
N MET A 28 -1.99 -6.50 5.35
CA MET A 28 -1.88 -5.26 6.13
C MET A 28 -3.16 -4.45 6.11
N ILE A 29 -3.81 -4.33 4.95
CA ILE A 29 -5.08 -3.59 4.83
C ILE A 29 -6.16 -4.27 5.67
N GLN A 30 -6.30 -5.59 5.61
CA GLN A 30 -7.27 -6.34 6.39
C GLN A 30 -7.01 -6.23 7.91
N GLU A 31 -5.74 -6.18 8.32
CA GLU A 31 -5.35 -6.00 9.72
C GLU A 31 -5.68 -4.58 10.23
N VAL A 32 -5.50 -3.54 9.40
CA VAL A 32 -5.76 -2.14 9.78
C VAL A 32 -7.24 -1.75 9.64
N MET A 33 -7.95 -2.31 8.66
CA MET A 33 -9.34 -2.02 8.35
C MET A 33 -10.14 -3.32 8.14
N PRO A 34 -10.45 -4.07 9.22
CA PRO A 34 -11.09 -5.38 9.09
C PRO A 34 -12.50 -5.34 8.50
N GLU A 35 -13.18 -4.20 8.60
CA GLU A 35 -14.55 -4.00 8.11
C GLU A 35 -14.63 -3.53 6.65
N THR A 36 -13.49 -3.32 5.99
CA THR A 36 -13.43 -2.82 4.60
C THR A 36 -13.00 -3.92 3.64
N ASP A 37 -13.47 -3.87 2.40
CA ASP A 37 -12.96 -4.73 1.33
C ASP A 37 -11.49 -4.41 1.00
N ALA A 38 -10.61 -5.33 1.39
CA ALA A 38 -9.17 -5.14 1.23
C ALA A 38 -8.76 -5.04 -0.25
N GLN A 39 -9.46 -5.73 -1.15
CA GLN A 39 -9.13 -5.71 -2.58
C GLN A 39 -9.40 -4.35 -3.21
N SER A 40 -10.60 -3.80 -3.03
CA SER A 40 -10.99 -2.47 -3.53
C SER A 40 -10.12 -1.38 -2.91
N THR A 41 -9.77 -1.53 -1.64
CA THR A 41 -8.84 -0.61 -0.96
C THR A 41 -7.44 -0.66 -1.56
N LEU A 42 -6.91 -1.87 -1.86
CA LEU A 42 -5.61 -1.99 -2.53
C LEU A 42 -5.65 -1.41 -3.94
N GLN A 43 -6.74 -1.63 -4.70
CA GLN A 43 -6.91 -1.02 -6.02
C GLN A 43 -6.87 0.51 -5.93
N TYR A 44 -7.56 1.10 -4.96
CA TYR A 44 -7.51 2.53 -4.70
C TYR A 44 -6.07 2.98 -4.41
N ILE A 45 -5.38 2.32 -3.48
CA ILE A 45 -3.99 2.63 -3.12
C ILE A 45 -3.11 2.64 -4.37
N LEU A 46 -3.12 1.55 -5.15
CA LEU A 46 -2.32 1.44 -6.38
C LEU A 46 -2.64 2.57 -7.37
N SER A 47 -3.92 2.91 -7.55
CA SER A 47 -4.33 3.99 -8.46
C SER A 47 -3.81 5.37 -8.05
N GLN A 48 -3.61 5.60 -6.74
CA GLN A 48 -3.09 6.86 -6.23
C GLN A 48 -1.57 6.87 -6.21
N THR A 49 -0.93 5.76 -5.82
CA THR A 49 0.53 5.68 -5.75
C THR A 49 1.18 5.69 -7.13
N GLN A 50 0.53 5.13 -8.16
CA GLN A 50 0.94 5.28 -9.57
C GLN A 50 0.95 6.75 -10.04
N LYS A 51 0.22 7.65 -9.35
CA LYS A 51 0.23 9.10 -9.62
C LYS A 51 1.29 9.84 -8.79
N GLY A 52 2.24 9.12 -8.18
CA GLY A 52 3.28 9.69 -7.32
C GLY A 52 2.80 10.09 -5.92
N LYS A 53 1.57 9.72 -5.52
CA LYS A 53 1.05 10.04 -4.19
C LYS A 53 1.55 9.05 -3.14
N THR A 54 1.67 9.50 -1.91
CA THR A 54 1.74 8.62 -0.72
C THR A 54 0.34 8.49 -0.14
N VAL A 55 -0.13 7.27 0.07
CA VAL A 55 -1.42 6.98 0.73
C VAL A 55 -1.16 6.51 2.15
N THR A 56 -1.94 6.98 3.11
CA THR A 56 -1.82 6.58 4.53
C THR A 56 -3.08 5.82 4.96
N LEU A 57 -2.89 4.64 5.54
CA LEU A 57 -3.91 3.81 6.16
C LEU A 57 -3.54 3.60 7.63
N GLY A 58 -4.22 4.31 8.53
CA GLY A 58 -3.83 4.37 9.94
C GLY A 58 -2.38 4.83 10.10
N ALA A 59 -1.53 3.96 10.65
CA ALA A 59 -0.10 4.21 10.82
C ALA A 59 0.78 3.72 9.65
N CYS A 60 0.21 3.05 8.65
CA CYS A 60 0.95 2.50 7.50
C CYS A 60 0.85 3.44 6.30
N ARG A 61 1.98 3.75 5.67
CA ARG A 61 2.07 4.54 4.44
C ARG A 61 2.39 3.62 3.27
N PHE A 62 1.83 3.94 2.11
CA PHE A 62 2.00 3.23 0.85
C PHE A 62 2.53 4.20 -0.21
N LYS A 63 3.52 3.76 -0.98
CA LYS A 63 3.99 4.47 -2.18
C LYS A 63 4.40 3.51 -3.28
N SER A 64 4.51 4.02 -4.49
CA SER A 64 5.08 3.32 -5.63
C SER A 64 6.35 4.03 -6.06
N GLU A 65 7.34 3.25 -6.50
CA GLU A 65 8.47 3.77 -7.25
C GLU A 65 8.16 3.60 -8.74
N LEU A 66 8.20 4.72 -9.48
CA LEU A 66 8.01 4.77 -10.93
C LEU A 66 9.35 4.62 -11.65
#